data_AF-A0A845REI3-F1
#
_entry.id   AF-A0A845REI3-F1
#
_cell.length_a   1.000
_cell.length_b   1.000
_cell.length_c   1.000
_cell.angle_alpha   90.00
_cell.angle_beta   90.00
_cell.angle_gamma   90.00
#
_symmetry.space_group_name_H-M   'P 1'
#
loop_
_entity.id
_entity.type
_entity.pdbx_description
1 polymer ?
#
loop_
_entity_poly.entity_id
_entity_poly.type
_entity_poly.pdbx_seq_one_letter_code
_entity_poly.pdbx_strand_id
1 'polypeptide(L)'
;MLTGKNNEERIWNYLTAAGMTAYGASGLMGNLYAESGLIPTNLQNTYEKKLGYTDATYTAAVDSGAYTNFAKDGAGYGLAQWTYHTRKAALLAFAKAAGKSVGDMETQLAFLVHELESSFSAVLSTLKTARTIEAASNAVLLKFERPANQGEAVKQKRAQYGQVYYDKFAAGQAAEGGPKMNKKPVSFLQTDKRWASKPYRVKGENSTIGDSGCGPTAAAMLLSTLTGKNITPEDTCKWSVDHGYKALGNGTYYAYFAPQFAAYGIKCWQLNWVNAYHNPKATSFDETVKYLKQGYYAIALMKKGTWTGGGHFVVLWWADGKVRINDPASTRDNRVNGNLATFKNEAAYFWIVDAREYNNSGKLVDGSMAEVKPEDVPQAAPGVTAERKATGVAKSFDKKLAGTYAVTAGSGLHIRNVAGSKTGSMVVLPCGTKVQNYGYYTEVSGVKWLYIQVTYKGVKYTGFSSGAYLKKA
;
A
#
# COMPACT_ATOMS: atom_id res chain seq x y z
N MET A 1 -33.76 19.34 -6.44
CA MET A 1 -33.08 19.95 -7.59
C MET A 1 -31.77 19.24 -7.78
N LEU A 2 -31.69 18.49 -8.86
CA LEU A 2 -30.52 17.74 -9.28
C LEU A 2 -29.31 18.66 -9.54
N THR A 3 -28.19 18.41 -8.85
CA THR A 3 -26.98 19.25 -8.93
C THR A 3 -25.90 18.60 -9.80
N GLY A 4 -25.26 19.35 -10.70
CA GLY A 4 -24.12 18.87 -11.50
C GLY A 4 -24.07 19.50 -12.90
N LYS A 5 -22.87 19.56 -13.48
CA LYS A 5 -22.59 20.23 -14.76
C LYS A 5 -22.97 19.39 -15.97
N ASN A 6 -23.02 18.07 -15.83
CA ASN A 6 -23.40 17.13 -16.87
C ASN A 6 -24.18 15.94 -16.28
N ASN A 7 -24.70 15.06 -17.14
CA ASN A 7 -25.49 13.89 -16.73
C ASN A 7 -24.73 12.99 -15.74
N GLU A 8 -23.45 12.74 -15.98
CA GLU A 8 -22.63 11.87 -15.13
C GLU A 8 -22.53 12.43 -13.70
N GLU A 9 -22.19 13.71 -13.55
CA GLU A 9 -22.03 14.37 -12.25
C GLU A 9 -23.38 14.49 -11.52
N ARG A 10 -24.45 14.76 -12.27
CA ARG A 10 -25.82 14.80 -11.74
C ARG A 10 -26.24 13.47 -11.14
N ILE A 11 -26.03 12.38 -11.89
CA ILE A 11 -26.34 11.02 -11.44
C ILE A 11 -25.48 10.65 -10.23
N TRP A 12 -24.17 10.91 -10.29
CA TRP A 12 -23.25 10.67 -9.17
C TRP A 12 -23.72 11.35 -7.87
N ASN A 13 -23.99 12.66 -7.94
CA ASN A 13 -24.41 13.45 -6.79
C ASN A 13 -25.73 12.94 -6.22
N TYR A 14 -26.67 12.54 -7.07
CA TYR A 14 -27.95 12.00 -6.63
C TYR A 14 -27.79 10.65 -5.91
N LEU A 15 -27.06 9.72 -6.52
CA LEU A 15 -26.89 8.36 -5.97
C LEU A 15 -26.10 8.36 -4.65
N THR A 16 -25.10 9.23 -4.53
CA THR A 16 -24.35 9.40 -3.28
C THR A 16 -25.21 10.09 -2.21
N ALA A 17 -26.02 11.09 -2.57
CA ALA A 17 -27.00 11.70 -1.66
C ALA A 17 -28.08 10.70 -1.20
N ALA A 18 -28.41 9.70 -2.01
CA ALA A 18 -29.28 8.57 -1.64
C ALA A 18 -28.59 7.54 -0.70
N GLY A 19 -27.36 7.82 -0.26
CA GLY A 19 -26.63 7.05 0.75
C GLY A 19 -25.83 5.88 0.18
N MET A 20 -25.65 5.79 -1.14
CA MET A 20 -24.79 4.77 -1.74
C MET A 20 -23.31 5.09 -1.51
N THR A 21 -22.49 4.06 -1.31
CA THR A 21 -21.03 4.22 -1.25
C THR A 21 -20.49 4.69 -2.61
N ALA A 22 -19.26 5.20 -2.63
CA ALA A 22 -18.57 5.51 -3.89
C ALA A 22 -18.53 4.28 -4.82
N TYR A 23 -18.23 3.10 -4.29
CA TYR A 23 -18.26 1.85 -5.06
C TYR A 23 -19.67 1.50 -5.56
N GLY A 24 -20.69 1.69 -4.71
CA GLY A 24 -22.09 1.50 -5.05
C GLY A 24 -22.55 2.40 -6.18
N ALA A 25 -22.40 3.72 -6.02
CA ALA A 25 -22.80 4.71 -7.00
C ALA A 25 -22.10 4.46 -8.34
N SER A 26 -20.79 4.24 -8.33
CA SER A 26 -20.02 3.91 -9.54
C SER A 26 -20.46 2.60 -10.21
N GLY A 27 -20.68 1.53 -9.44
CA GLY A 27 -21.13 0.25 -9.98
C GLY A 27 -22.52 0.33 -10.62
N LEU A 28 -23.43 1.12 -10.03
CA LEU A 28 -24.74 1.40 -10.61
C LEU A 28 -24.61 2.26 -11.88
N MET A 29 -23.84 3.35 -11.85
CA MET A 29 -23.60 4.18 -13.03
C MET A 29 -22.99 3.41 -14.20
N GLY A 30 -22.08 2.46 -13.93
CA GLY A 30 -21.51 1.60 -14.96
C GLY A 30 -22.56 0.74 -15.68
N ASN A 31 -23.60 0.31 -14.97
CA ASN A 31 -24.74 -0.40 -15.57
C ASN A 31 -25.63 0.55 -16.37
N LEU A 32 -26.01 1.69 -15.81
CA LEU A 32 -26.83 2.69 -16.51
C LEU A 32 -26.15 3.20 -17.79
N TYR A 33 -24.82 3.33 -17.78
CA TYR A 33 -24.05 3.67 -18.97
C TYR A 33 -24.13 2.58 -20.04
N ALA A 34 -24.05 1.30 -19.65
CA ALA A 34 -24.20 0.19 -20.58
C ALA A 34 -25.61 0.09 -21.17
N GLU A 35 -26.63 0.53 -20.43
CA GLU A 35 -28.03 0.53 -20.89
C GLU A 35 -28.33 1.70 -21.83
N SER A 36 -27.94 2.92 -21.47
CA SER A 36 -28.44 4.14 -22.14
C SER A 36 -27.37 5.18 -22.47
N GLY A 37 -26.11 4.92 -22.13
CA GLY A 37 -25.08 5.97 -22.14
C GLY A 37 -25.39 7.12 -21.16
N LEU A 38 -26.18 6.85 -20.11
CA LEU A 38 -26.67 7.85 -19.14
C LEU A 38 -27.60 8.91 -19.77
N ILE A 39 -28.35 8.54 -20.81
CA ILE A 39 -29.31 9.40 -21.50
C ILE A 39 -30.73 9.02 -21.05
N PRO A 40 -31.43 9.89 -20.31
CA PRO A 40 -32.75 9.56 -19.74
C PRO A 40 -33.87 9.51 -20.79
N THR A 41 -33.66 10.05 -21.98
CA THR A 41 -34.63 10.02 -23.08
C THR A 41 -34.37 8.87 -24.06
N ASN A 42 -33.38 8.01 -23.81
CA ASN A 42 -32.97 7.01 -24.78
C ASN A 42 -34.03 5.94 -25.00
N LEU A 43 -34.59 5.90 -26.20
CA LEU A 43 -35.40 4.83 -26.74
C LEU A 43 -34.46 3.79 -27.34
N GLN A 44 -34.68 2.51 -27.02
CA GLN A 44 -33.88 1.43 -27.59
C GLN A 44 -33.80 1.54 -29.13
N ASN A 45 -32.59 1.61 -29.68
CA ASN A 45 -32.35 1.90 -31.11
C ASN A 45 -33.12 1.00 -32.10
N THR A 46 -33.36 -0.27 -31.75
CA THR A 46 -34.15 -1.20 -32.58
C THR A 46 -35.61 -0.79 -32.70
N TYR A 47 -36.14 -0.03 -31.74
CA TYR A 47 -37.50 0.46 -31.69
C TYR A 47 -37.69 1.87 -32.27
N GLU A 48 -36.64 2.69 -32.40
CA GLU A 48 -36.73 3.98 -33.09
C GLU A 48 -37.30 3.81 -34.50
N LYS A 49 -36.72 2.89 -35.28
CA LYS A 49 -37.19 2.57 -36.64
C LYS A 49 -38.56 1.88 -36.65
N LYS A 50 -38.80 0.97 -35.70
CA LYS A 50 -40.04 0.17 -35.64
C LYS A 50 -41.25 1.02 -35.26
N LEU A 51 -41.05 2.02 -34.41
CA LEU A 51 -42.10 2.91 -33.92
C LEU A 51 -42.16 4.22 -34.70
N GLY A 52 -41.13 4.54 -35.49
CA GLY A 52 -41.07 5.77 -36.28
C GLY A 52 -40.76 7.00 -35.45
N TYR A 53 -40.03 6.86 -34.34
CA TYR A 53 -39.69 7.95 -33.44
C TYR A 53 -38.17 8.04 -33.22
N THR A 54 -37.70 9.24 -32.89
CA THR A 54 -36.40 9.45 -32.25
C THR A 54 -36.59 9.46 -30.73
N ASP A 55 -35.51 9.34 -29.96
CA ASP A 55 -35.49 9.57 -28.50
C ASP A 55 -36.38 10.75 -28.06
N ALA A 56 -36.19 11.92 -28.70
CA ALA A 56 -36.88 13.15 -28.35
C ALA A 56 -38.36 13.14 -28.76
N THR A 57 -38.70 12.69 -29.97
CA THR A 57 -40.09 12.70 -30.45
C THR A 57 -40.94 11.64 -29.76
N TYR A 58 -40.34 10.49 -29.41
CA TYR A 58 -41.00 9.46 -28.60
C TYR A 58 -41.35 10.00 -27.22
N THR A 59 -40.38 10.62 -26.52
CA THR A 59 -40.58 11.21 -25.19
C THR A 59 -41.70 12.26 -25.23
N ALA A 60 -41.67 13.18 -26.20
CA ALA A 60 -42.71 14.20 -26.35
C ALA A 60 -44.11 13.61 -26.65
N ALA A 61 -44.18 12.55 -27.46
CA ALA A 61 -45.44 11.88 -27.76
C ALA A 61 -46.01 11.16 -26.52
N VAL A 62 -45.16 10.55 -25.69
CA VAL A 62 -45.58 9.94 -24.42
C VAL A 62 -46.07 11.00 -23.43
N ASP A 63 -45.32 12.09 -23.26
CA ASP A 63 -45.64 13.17 -22.32
C ASP A 63 -46.94 13.89 -22.68
N SER A 64 -47.18 14.13 -23.98
CA SER A 64 -48.41 14.75 -24.48
C SER A 64 -49.62 13.80 -24.47
N GLY A 65 -49.40 12.49 -24.29
CA GLY A 65 -50.43 11.47 -24.40
C GLY A 65 -50.78 11.07 -25.84
N ALA A 66 -50.11 11.63 -26.86
CA ALA A 66 -50.26 11.23 -28.25
C ALA A 66 -49.81 9.77 -28.48
N TYR A 67 -48.85 9.28 -27.70
CA TYR A 67 -48.42 7.88 -27.70
C TYR A 67 -48.87 7.19 -26.40
N THR A 68 -49.92 6.36 -26.50
CA THR A 68 -50.57 5.72 -25.34
C THR A 68 -50.01 4.33 -25.00
N ASN A 69 -49.20 3.74 -25.88
CA ASN A 69 -48.72 2.36 -25.74
C ASN A 69 -47.38 2.21 -25.01
N PHE A 70 -46.88 3.27 -24.34
CA PHE A 70 -45.58 3.29 -23.67
C PHE A 70 -45.31 2.05 -22.80
N ALA A 71 -46.30 1.61 -22.04
CA ALA A 71 -46.13 0.47 -21.13
C ALA A 71 -46.00 -0.88 -21.87
N LYS A 72 -46.58 -1.05 -23.06
CA LYS A 72 -46.74 -2.37 -23.70
C LYS A 72 -46.06 -2.49 -25.06
N ASP A 73 -45.34 -1.47 -25.51
CA ASP A 73 -44.63 -1.49 -26.79
C ASP A 73 -43.41 -2.41 -26.84
N GLY A 74 -42.92 -2.85 -25.67
CA GLY A 74 -41.76 -3.74 -25.54
C GLY A 74 -40.41 -3.06 -25.78
N ALA A 75 -40.39 -1.73 -25.92
CA ALA A 75 -39.16 -0.96 -26.12
C ALA A 75 -38.50 -0.63 -24.78
N GLY A 76 -37.18 -0.82 -24.67
CA GLY A 76 -36.40 -0.25 -23.56
C GLY A 76 -36.41 1.28 -23.60
N TYR A 77 -36.54 1.91 -22.45
CA TYR A 77 -36.56 3.37 -22.34
C TYR A 77 -35.80 3.88 -21.12
N GLY A 78 -35.07 4.98 -21.30
CA GLY A 78 -34.44 5.77 -20.25
C GLY A 78 -33.19 5.17 -19.63
N LEU A 79 -32.78 5.71 -18.47
CA LEU A 79 -31.48 5.46 -17.83
C LEU A 79 -31.16 3.97 -17.65
N ALA A 80 -32.14 3.20 -17.18
CA ALA A 80 -32.03 1.77 -16.92
C ALA A 80 -32.69 0.90 -18.01
N GLN A 81 -33.00 1.47 -19.18
CA GLN A 81 -33.70 0.76 -20.26
C GLN A 81 -34.91 -0.04 -19.78
N TRP A 82 -35.79 0.59 -19.00
CA TRP A 82 -37.00 -0.07 -18.47
C TRP A 82 -37.80 -0.65 -19.63
N THR A 83 -37.91 -1.99 -19.67
CA THR A 83 -38.52 -2.73 -20.78
C THR A 83 -39.75 -3.52 -20.34
N TYR A 84 -39.75 -4.05 -19.12
CA TYR A 84 -40.86 -4.87 -18.63
C TYR A 84 -42.10 -4.00 -18.40
N HIS A 85 -43.26 -4.47 -18.89
CA HIS A 85 -44.43 -3.63 -19.06
C HIS A 85 -44.96 -3.00 -17.76
N THR A 86 -44.88 -3.74 -16.63
CA THR A 86 -45.30 -3.21 -15.32
C THR A 86 -44.35 -2.12 -14.82
N ARG A 87 -43.04 -2.27 -15.06
CA ARG A 87 -42.03 -1.28 -14.66
C ARG A 87 -42.13 -0.02 -15.50
N LYS A 88 -42.36 -0.13 -16.82
CA LYS A 88 -42.65 1.04 -17.68
C LYS A 88 -43.94 1.75 -17.26
N ALA A 89 -45.02 1.02 -16.98
CA ALA A 89 -46.26 1.62 -16.48
C ALA A 89 -46.04 2.38 -15.16
N ALA A 90 -45.27 1.79 -14.23
CA ALA A 90 -44.92 2.41 -12.96
C ALA A 90 -44.05 3.67 -13.15
N LEU A 91 -43.06 3.64 -14.05
CA LEU A 91 -42.25 4.82 -14.38
C LEU A 91 -43.13 5.96 -14.92
N LEU A 92 -44.03 5.67 -15.86
CA LEU A 92 -44.94 6.68 -16.42
C LEU A 92 -45.88 7.24 -15.35
N ALA A 93 -46.42 6.40 -14.48
CA ALA A 93 -47.26 6.84 -13.37
C ALA A 93 -46.48 7.71 -12.37
N PHE A 94 -45.23 7.35 -12.07
CA PHE A 94 -44.34 8.10 -11.19
C PHE A 94 -44.04 9.50 -11.76
N ALA A 95 -43.75 9.59 -13.06
CA ALA A 95 -43.53 10.86 -13.74
C ALA A 95 -44.78 11.75 -13.76
N LYS A 96 -45.95 11.17 -14.06
CA LYS A 96 -47.23 11.88 -14.03
C LYS A 96 -47.57 12.41 -12.64
N ALA A 97 -47.35 11.60 -11.60
CA ALA A 97 -47.58 12.01 -10.22
C ALA A 97 -46.65 13.17 -9.79
N ALA A 98 -45.42 13.21 -10.32
CA ALA A 98 -44.49 14.33 -10.11
C ALA A 98 -44.80 15.57 -10.97
N GLY A 99 -45.73 15.48 -11.94
CA GLY A 99 -45.98 16.54 -12.92
C GLY A 99 -44.76 16.80 -13.83
N LYS A 100 -43.98 15.76 -14.13
CA LYS A 100 -42.73 15.85 -14.90
C LYS A 100 -42.78 14.97 -16.14
N SER A 101 -41.90 15.27 -17.09
CA SER A 101 -41.66 14.43 -18.26
C SER A 101 -41.19 13.04 -17.83
N VAL A 102 -41.61 12.00 -18.56
CA VAL A 102 -41.09 10.64 -18.37
C VAL A 102 -39.59 10.54 -18.68
N GLY A 103 -39.05 11.48 -19.47
CA GLY A 103 -37.63 11.61 -19.79
C GLY A 103 -36.83 12.51 -18.85
N ASP A 104 -37.44 13.04 -17.79
CA ASP A 104 -36.75 13.89 -16.80
C ASP A 104 -35.77 13.05 -15.95
N MET A 105 -34.51 13.53 -15.85
CA MET A 105 -33.45 12.79 -15.16
C MET A 105 -33.68 12.65 -13.66
N GLU A 106 -34.11 13.72 -12.98
CA GLU A 106 -34.35 13.68 -11.52
C GLU A 106 -35.51 12.72 -11.21
N THR A 107 -36.54 12.73 -12.06
CA THR A 107 -37.69 11.81 -12.00
C THR A 107 -37.28 10.36 -12.19
N GLN A 108 -36.46 10.04 -13.20
CA GLN A 108 -36.00 8.67 -13.43
C GLN A 108 -35.05 8.17 -12.31
N LEU A 109 -34.19 9.04 -11.78
CA LEU A 109 -33.33 8.68 -10.64
C LEU A 109 -34.15 8.45 -9.36
N ALA A 110 -35.18 9.27 -9.12
CA ALA A 110 -36.10 9.07 -8.00
C ALA A 110 -36.89 7.76 -8.14
N PHE A 111 -37.39 7.45 -9.33
CA PHE A 111 -38.06 6.17 -9.59
C PHE A 111 -37.10 4.97 -9.43
N LEU A 112 -35.88 5.08 -9.95
CA LEU A 112 -34.84 4.07 -9.78
C LEU A 112 -34.56 3.76 -8.30
N VAL A 113 -34.35 4.80 -7.48
CA VAL A 113 -34.13 4.63 -6.03
C VAL A 113 -35.38 4.07 -5.35
N HIS A 114 -36.58 4.52 -5.73
CA HIS A 114 -37.83 3.96 -5.21
C HIS A 114 -37.99 2.45 -5.49
N GLU A 115 -37.64 1.99 -6.70
CA GLU A 115 -37.63 0.56 -7.00
C GLU A 115 -36.56 -0.19 -6.20
N LEU A 116 -35.37 0.39 -6.07
CA LEU A 116 -34.29 -0.18 -5.26
C LEU A 116 -34.68 -0.32 -3.78
N GLU A 117 -35.42 0.63 -3.23
CA GLU A 117 -35.90 0.59 -1.84
C GLU A 117 -37.05 -0.40 -1.65
N SER A 118 -38.01 -0.44 -2.57
CA SER A 118 -39.25 -1.21 -2.42
C SER A 118 -39.12 -2.67 -2.86
N SER A 119 -38.44 -2.92 -3.98
CA SER A 119 -38.50 -4.19 -4.70
C SER A 119 -37.14 -4.87 -4.85
N PHE A 120 -36.04 -4.10 -4.74
CA PHE A 120 -34.68 -4.61 -4.89
C PHE A 120 -33.79 -4.26 -3.68
N SER A 121 -34.35 -4.33 -2.46
CA SER A 121 -33.68 -3.89 -1.23
C SER A 121 -32.33 -4.57 -0.97
N ALA A 122 -32.15 -5.82 -1.40
CA ALA A 122 -30.86 -6.52 -1.33
C ALA A 122 -29.80 -5.90 -2.25
N VAL A 123 -30.21 -5.43 -3.44
CA VAL A 123 -29.32 -4.69 -4.36
C VAL A 123 -28.95 -3.36 -3.73
N LEU A 124 -29.94 -2.62 -3.19
CA LEU A 124 -29.68 -1.36 -2.51
C LEU A 124 -28.74 -1.53 -1.32
N SER A 125 -28.96 -2.56 -0.49
CA SER A 125 -28.08 -2.88 0.63
C SER A 125 -26.65 -3.09 0.14
N THR A 126 -26.46 -3.82 -0.96
CA THR A 126 -25.14 -4.01 -1.56
C THR A 126 -24.54 -2.69 -2.02
N LEU A 127 -25.30 -1.82 -2.69
CA LEU A 127 -24.83 -0.50 -3.14
C LEU A 127 -24.44 0.42 -1.95
N LYS A 128 -25.14 0.30 -0.82
CA LYS A 128 -24.85 1.04 0.41
C LYS A 128 -23.67 0.48 1.22
N THR A 129 -23.16 -0.71 0.92
CA THR A 129 -22.08 -1.34 1.71
C THR A 129 -20.89 -1.85 0.90
N ALA A 130 -20.98 -1.89 -0.44
CA ALA A 130 -19.96 -2.45 -1.30
C ALA A 130 -18.58 -1.80 -1.09
N ARG A 131 -17.54 -2.63 -1.16
CA ARG A 131 -16.13 -2.21 -1.04
C ARG A 131 -15.33 -2.40 -2.33
N THR A 132 -15.98 -2.89 -3.39
CA THR A 132 -15.40 -3.05 -4.73
C THR A 132 -16.44 -2.68 -5.78
N ILE A 133 -15.98 -2.16 -6.92
CA ILE A 133 -16.84 -1.87 -8.08
C ILE A 133 -17.48 -3.14 -8.61
N GLU A 134 -16.73 -4.24 -8.63
CA GLU A 134 -17.22 -5.53 -9.11
C GLU A 134 -18.43 -6.01 -8.31
N ALA A 135 -18.39 -5.94 -6.97
CA ALA A 135 -19.51 -6.37 -6.14
C ALA A 135 -20.76 -5.52 -6.39
N ALA A 136 -20.61 -4.19 -6.46
CA ALA A 136 -21.70 -3.27 -6.74
C ALA A 136 -22.29 -3.48 -8.15
N SER A 137 -21.43 -3.51 -9.17
CA SER A 137 -21.82 -3.68 -10.57
C SER A 137 -22.52 -5.02 -10.80
N ASN A 138 -22.00 -6.11 -10.21
CA ASN A 138 -22.57 -7.45 -10.38
C ASN A 138 -23.94 -7.57 -9.68
N ALA A 139 -24.15 -6.91 -8.53
CA ALA A 139 -25.45 -6.89 -7.89
C ALA A 139 -26.51 -6.23 -8.78
N VAL A 140 -26.19 -5.10 -9.41
CA VAL A 140 -27.10 -4.42 -10.35
C VAL A 140 -27.35 -5.27 -11.59
N LEU A 141 -26.29 -5.75 -12.26
CA LEU A 141 -26.42 -6.58 -13.46
C LEU A 141 -27.28 -7.82 -13.21
N LEU A 142 -26.99 -8.58 -12.15
CA LEU A 142 -27.55 -9.92 -11.95
C LEU A 142 -28.95 -9.89 -11.30
N LYS A 143 -29.31 -8.80 -10.62
CA LYS A 143 -30.52 -8.75 -9.79
C LYS A 143 -31.48 -7.62 -10.16
N PHE A 144 -30.98 -6.54 -10.78
CA PHE A 144 -31.82 -5.41 -11.21
C PHE A 144 -32.03 -5.42 -12.74
N GLU A 145 -30.96 -5.39 -13.53
CA GLU A 145 -31.06 -5.32 -15.00
C GLU A 145 -31.42 -6.68 -15.63
N ARG A 146 -30.74 -7.74 -15.18
CA ARG A 146 -30.96 -9.12 -15.64
C ARG A 146 -31.00 -9.25 -17.17
N PRO A 147 -30.00 -8.73 -17.92
CA PRO A 147 -29.97 -8.88 -19.37
C PRO A 147 -29.85 -10.36 -19.75
N ALA A 148 -30.15 -10.68 -21.01
CA ALA A 148 -30.07 -12.05 -21.52
C ALA A 148 -28.66 -12.65 -21.35
N ASN A 149 -27.61 -11.85 -21.53
CA ASN A 149 -26.22 -12.26 -21.32
C ASN A 149 -25.68 -11.73 -19.97
N GLN A 150 -25.51 -12.63 -19.01
CA GLN A 150 -24.92 -12.37 -17.68
C GLN A 150 -23.55 -13.07 -17.50
N GLY A 151 -22.89 -13.41 -18.61
CA GLY A 151 -21.60 -14.06 -18.62
C GLY A 151 -20.49 -13.20 -18.02
N GLU A 152 -19.36 -13.83 -17.71
CA GLU A 152 -18.25 -13.19 -17.00
C GLU A 152 -17.67 -11.98 -17.74
N ALA A 153 -17.57 -12.05 -19.06
CA ALA A 153 -17.14 -10.93 -19.89
C ALA A 153 -18.05 -9.69 -19.75
N VAL A 154 -19.37 -9.89 -19.61
CA VAL A 154 -20.33 -8.79 -19.43
C VAL A 154 -20.17 -8.17 -18.04
N LYS A 155 -20.05 -9.01 -17.00
CA LYS A 155 -19.78 -8.54 -15.62
C LYS A 155 -18.53 -7.68 -15.56
N GLN A 156 -17.42 -8.17 -16.12
CA GLN A 156 -16.16 -7.44 -16.18
C GLN A 156 -16.31 -6.13 -16.95
N LYS A 157 -16.99 -6.14 -18.11
CA LYS A 157 -17.18 -4.92 -18.90
C LYS A 157 -18.00 -3.86 -18.16
N ARG A 158 -19.07 -4.26 -17.46
CA ARG A 158 -19.89 -3.32 -16.68
C ARG A 158 -19.15 -2.78 -15.45
N ALA A 159 -18.36 -3.62 -14.78
CA ALA A 159 -17.49 -3.17 -13.71
C ALA A 159 -16.44 -2.17 -14.23
N GLN A 160 -15.87 -2.38 -15.43
CA GLN A 160 -14.94 -1.42 -16.06
C GLN A 160 -15.60 -0.07 -16.33
N TYR A 161 -16.86 -0.03 -16.80
CA TYR A 161 -17.58 1.24 -16.92
C TYR A 161 -17.77 1.93 -15.57
N GLY A 162 -18.09 1.17 -14.52
CA GLY A 162 -18.18 1.71 -13.16
C GLY A 162 -16.84 2.28 -12.67
N GLN A 163 -15.73 1.62 -13.00
CA GLN A 163 -14.38 2.09 -12.61
C GLN A 163 -14.09 3.49 -13.16
N VAL A 164 -14.53 3.80 -14.39
CA VAL A 164 -14.38 5.15 -14.97
C VAL A 164 -15.01 6.22 -14.08
N TYR A 165 -16.22 5.97 -13.56
CA TYR A 165 -16.91 6.93 -12.70
C TYR A 165 -16.33 6.99 -11.29
N TYR A 166 -15.82 5.86 -10.79
CA TYR A 166 -15.09 5.84 -9.53
C TYR A 166 -13.83 6.71 -9.61
N ASP A 167 -13.03 6.51 -10.66
CA ASP A 167 -11.81 7.29 -10.88
C ASP A 167 -12.13 8.77 -11.12
N LYS A 168 -13.25 9.06 -11.79
CA LYS A 168 -13.66 10.44 -12.10
C LYS A 168 -14.17 11.22 -10.89
N PHE A 169 -15.04 10.60 -10.08
CA PHE A 169 -15.76 11.30 -9.02
C PHE A 169 -15.29 10.92 -7.62
N ALA A 170 -15.06 9.63 -7.36
CA ALA A 170 -14.59 9.17 -6.05
C ALA A 170 -13.10 9.49 -5.85
N ALA A 171 -12.25 9.27 -6.85
CA ALA A 171 -10.82 9.59 -6.74
C ALA A 171 -10.56 11.11 -6.79
N GLY A 172 -11.45 11.89 -7.43
CA GLY A 172 -11.43 13.36 -7.41
C GLY A 172 -11.92 13.98 -6.10
N GLN A 173 -12.95 13.43 -5.45
CA GLN A 173 -13.35 13.82 -4.10
C GLN A 173 -12.37 13.32 -3.04
N ALA A 174 -11.72 12.19 -3.30
CA ALA A 174 -10.50 11.78 -2.60
C ALA A 174 -9.25 12.54 -3.08
N ALA A 175 -9.33 13.59 -3.91
CA ALA A 175 -8.20 14.49 -4.22
C ALA A 175 -8.34 15.84 -3.50
N GLU A 176 -9.57 16.31 -3.24
CA GLU A 176 -9.82 17.29 -2.17
C GLU A 176 -9.54 16.69 -0.78
N GLY A 177 -9.57 15.35 -0.69
CA GLY A 177 -9.07 14.54 0.43
C GLY A 177 -7.99 13.52 0.03
N GLY A 178 -7.02 13.89 -0.82
CA GLY A 178 -5.87 13.03 -1.22
C GLY A 178 -5.17 12.41 -0.02
N PRO A 179 -4.41 11.29 -0.17
CA PRO A 179 -3.38 10.99 0.82
C PRO A 179 -2.50 12.23 0.85
N LYS A 180 -2.69 13.03 1.90
CA LYS A 180 -1.94 14.26 2.11
C LYS A 180 -0.49 13.85 2.04
N MET A 181 0.26 14.47 1.12
CA MET A 181 1.69 14.24 1.04
C MET A 181 2.25 14.29 2.46
N ASN A 182 3.02 13.27 2.82
CA ASN A 182 3.60 13.24 4.16
C ASN A 182 4.33 14.56 4.41
N LYS A 183 4.26 15.04 5.65
CA LYS A 183 4.98 16.26 6.03
C LYS A 183 6.46 16.04 5.73
N LYS A 184 7.16 17.04 5.22
CA LYS A 184 8.60 16.91 4.98
C LYS A 184 9.32 16.81 6.35
N PRO A 185 10.14 15.78 6.59
CA PRO A 185 10.94 15.68 7.82
C PRO A 185 11.96 16.82 7.93
N VAL A 186 12.40 17.10 9.15
CA VAL A 186 13.59 17.93 9.36
C VAL A 186 14.78 17.33 8.61
N SER A 187 15.65 18.20 8.06
CA SER A 187 16.79 17.78 7.26
C SER A 187 18.09 18.06 7.99
N PHE A 188 18.94 17.04 8.11
CA PHE A 188 20.29 17.14 8.64
C PHE A 188 21.28 16.64 7.61
N LEU A 189 22.35 17.42 7.41
CA LEU A 189 23.48 16.99 6.59
C LEU A 189 24.54 16.40 7.50
N GLN A 190 25.00 15.18 7.25
CA GLN A 190 26.12 14.57 8.00
C GLN A 190 27.40 15.40 7.90
N THR A 191 27.51 16.23 6.84
CA THR A 191 28.63 17.13 6.55
C THR A 191 28.47 18.53 7.18
N ASP A 192 27.43 18.78 7.97
CA ASP A 192 27.26 20.03 8.72
C ASP A 192 28.39 20.20 9.75
N LYS A 193 28.98 21.40 9.78
CA LYS A 193 30.12 21.76 10.65
C LYS A 193 29.89 21.49 12.14
N ARG A 194 28.64 21.44 12.61
CA ARG A 194 28.30 21.16 14.01
C ARG A 194 28.73 19.77 14.46
N TRP A 195 28.80 18.80 13.54
CA TRP A 195 29.09 17.40 13.86
C TRP A 195 29.99 16.68 12.86
N ALA A 196 30.20 17.21 11.65
CA ALA A 196 30.93 16.52 10.59
C ALA A 196 32.32 16.03 11.02
N SER A 197 33.06 16.81 11.82
CA SER A 197 34.39 16.46 12.32
C SER A 197 34.37 15.58 13.57
N LYS A 198 33.19 15.31 14.15
CA LYS A 198 33.08 14.53 15.39
C LYS A 198 33.26 13.04 15.10
N PRO A 199 33.77 12.26 16.07
CA PRO A 199 34.01 10.83 15.89
C PRO A 199 32.74 10.04 15.62
N TYR A 200 32.76 9.21 14.58
CA TYR A 200 31.85 8.09 14.42
C TYR A 200 32.70 6.87 14.04
N ARG A 201 33.21 6.19 15.07
CA ARG A 201 34.27 5.19 14.94
C ARG A 201 34.26 4.18 16.10
N VAL A 202 34.77 2.98 15.86
CA VAL A 202 35.17 2.00 16.88
C VAL A 202 36.70 1.84 16.91
N LYS A 203 37.24 1.04 17.84
CA LYS A 203 38.69 0.80 17.94
C LYS A 203 39.23 0.26 16.61
N GLY A 204 40.27 0.90 16.07
CA GLY A 204 40.93 0.48 14.82
C GLY A 204 40.57 1.32 13.59
N GLU A 205 39.83 2.43 13.73
CA GLU A 205 39.54 3.37 12.64
C GLU A 205 39.55 4.83 13.13
N ASN A 206 39.53 5.78 12.19
CA ASN A 206 39.49 7.22 12.48
C ASN A 206 38.35 7.97 11.76
N SER A 207 37.27 7.27 11.41
CA SER A 207 36.13 7.86 10.69
C SER A 207 35.37 8.90 11.51
N THR A 208 34.81 9.88 10.80
CA THR A 208 33.95 10.91 11.36
C THR A 208 32.48 10.73 10.94
N ILE A 209 31.59 11.51 11.55
CA ILE A 209 30.18 11.61 11.12
C ILE A 209 30.10 12.07 9.67
N GLY A 210 30.95 13.03 9.26
CA GLY A 210 31.02 13.52 7.88
C GLY A 210 31.32 12.42 6.87
N ASP A 211 32.20 11.47 7.22
CA ASP A 211 32.64 10.41 6.31
C ASP A 211 31.64 9.26 6.21
N SER A 212 30.99 8.90 7.32
CA SER A 212 30.34 7.58 7.47
C SER A 212 29.00 7.60 8.20
N GLY A 213 28.51 8.78 8.57
CA GLY A 213 27.32 8.97 9.41
C GLY A 213 25.97 8.99 8.68
N CYS A 214 25.88 8.62 7.41
CA CYS A 214 24.64 8.73 6.62
C CYS A 214 23.44 8.01 7.26
N GLY A 215 23.65 6.79 7.79
CA GLY A 215 22.60 6.01 8.45
C GLY A 215 22.05 6.67 9.73
N PRO A 216 22.90 6.95 10.73
CA PRO A 216 22.47 7.65 11.94
C PRO A 216 21.90 9.04 11.66
N THR A 217 22.46 9.78 10.70
CA THR A 217 21.91 11.07 10.28
C THR A 217 20.49 10.91 9.72
N ALA A 218 20.23 9.87 8.91
CA ALA A 218 18.88 9.53 8.45
C ALA A 218 17.93 9.18 9.59
N ALA A 219 18.39 8.42 10.59
CA ALA A 219 17.61 8.15 11.79
C ALA A 219 17.33 9.42 12.61
N ALA A 220 18.31 10.31 12.79
CA ALA A 220 18.16 11.58 13.50
C ALA A 220 17.10 12.48 12.87
N MET A 221 17.07 12.58 11.54
CA MET A 221 16.04 13.32 10.81
C MET A 221 14.62 12.83 11.18
N LEU A 222 14.39 11.51 11.13
CA LEU A 222 13.08 10.96 11.41
C LEU A 222 12.74 10.98 12.90
N LEU A 223 13.68 10.65 13.78
CA LEU A 223 13.48 10.69 15.23
C LEU A 223 13.17 12.10 15.73
N SER A 224 13.93 13.10 15.28
CA SER A 224 13.66 14.49 15.66
C SER A 224 12.29 14.96 15.16
N THR A 225 11.93 14.58 13.93
CA THR A 225 10.61 14.90 13.36
C THR A 225 9.47 14.27 14.16
N LEU A 226 9.56 12.96 14.43
CA LEU A 226 8.45 12.19 15.01
C LEU A 226 8.28 12.42 16.51
N THR A 227 9.36 12.72 17.22
CA THR A 227 9.31 12.95 18.67
C THR A 227 9.15 14.42 19.03
N GLY A 228 9.37 15.34 18.08
CA GLY A 228 9.47 16.78 18.33
C GLY A 228 10.71 17.20 19.16
N LYS A 229 11.61 16.26 19.48
CA LYS A 229 12.83 16.52 20.25
C LYS A 229 13.99 16.86 19.33
N ASN A 230 14.97 17.60 19.84
CA ASN A 230 16.21 17.89 19.12
C ASN A 230 17.19 16.70 19.20
N ILE A 231 16.93 15.65 18.41
CA ILE A 231 17.78 14.46 18.33
C ILE A 231 18.73 14.63 17.15
N THR A 232 20.02 14.78 17.42
CA THR A 232 21.02 15.17 16.43
C THR A 232 21.73 13.98 15.78
N PRO A 233 22.46 14.18 14.67
CA PRO A 233 23.35 13.16 14.11
C PRO A 233 24.40 12.65 15.09
N GLU A 234 24.86 13.49 16.03
CA GLU A 234 25.80 13.08 17.07
C GLU A 234 25.17 12.10 18.06
N ASP A 235 23.95 12.37 18.52
CA ASP A 235 23.23 11.50 19.46
C ASP A 235 23.00 10.10 18.89
N THR A 236 22.55 10.05 17.63
CA THR A 236 22.28 8.80 16.92
C THR A 236 23.55 8.04 16.55
N CYS A 237 24.64 8.75 16.18
CA CYS A 237 25.95 8.14 15.97
C CYS A 237 26.50 7.55 17.27
N LYS A 238 26.40 8.30 18.38
CA LYS A 238 26.80 7.83 19.70
C LYS A 238 26.02 6.58 20.10
N TRP A 239 24.69 6.61 19.97
CA TRP A 239 23.85 5.44 20.26
C TRP A 239 24.25 4.23 19.41
N SER A 240 24.51 4.44 18.11
CA SER A 240 25.00 3.39 17.20
C SER A 240 26.31 2.77 17.70
N VAL A 241 27.29 3.58 18.12
CA VAL A 241 28.56 3.07 18.66
C VAL A 241 28.35 2.31 19.97
N ASP A 242 27.62 2.90 20.92
CA ASP A 242 27.40 2.34 22.26
C ASP A 242 26.68 0.97 22.20
N HIS A 243 25.88 0.74 21.16
CA HIS A 243 25.10 -0.49 20.95
C HIS A 243 25.71 -1.42 19.88
N GLY A 244 26.90 -1.13 19.36
CA GLY A 244 27.64 -2.01 18.46
C GLY A 244 27.14 -2.01 17.00
N TYR A 245 26.47 -0.95 16.57
CA TYR A 245 25.94 -0.79 15.21
C TYR A 245 26.87 -0.06 14.24
N LYS A 246 27.91 0.62 14.73
CA LYS A 246 29.00 1.14 13.88
C LYS A 246 29.80 -0.03 13.29
N ALA A 247 29.87 -0.10 11.96
CA ALA A 247 30.61 -1.12 11.25
C ALA A 247 32.06 -0.65 11.01
N LEU A 248 33.05 -1.41 11.51
CA LEU A 248 34.48 -1.06 11.37
C LEU A 248 34.87 -0.84 9.90
N GLY A 249 35.50 0.29 9.61
CA GLY A 249 35.95 0.70 8.27
C GLY A 249 34.82 1.05 7.29
N ASN A 250 33.58 1.07 7.77
CA ASN A 250 32.38 1.28 6.97
C ASN A 250 31.43 2.26 7.69
N GLY A 251 30.20 2.41 7.20
CA GLY A 251 29.14 3.14 7.89
C GLY A 251 28.48 2.33 9.01
N THR A 252 27.21 2.02 8.83
CA THR A 252 26.33 1.48 9.88
C THR A 252 25.73 0.15 9.45
N TYR A 253 25.63 -0.81 10.37
CA TYR A 253 25.01 -2.10 10.09
C TYR A 253 23.51 -1.96 9.77
N TYR A 254 23.00 -2.79 8.85
CA TYR A 254 21.59 -2.82 8.45
C TYR A 254 20.62 -3.06 9.60
N ALA A 255 21.06 -3.80 10.62
CA ALA A 255 20.28 -4.11 11.82
C ALA A 255 20.10 -2.91 12.78
N TYR A 256 20.68 -1.74 12.47
CA TYR A 256 20.67 -0.55 13.31
C TYR A 256 19.28 0.08 13.46
N PHE A 257 18.53 0.24 12.37
CA PHE A 257 17.36 1.13 12.37
C PHE A 257 16.26 0.65 13.31
N ALA A 258 15.85 -0.62 13.22
CA ALA A 258 14.75 -1.13 14.03
C ALA A 258 14.99 -0.94 15.55
N PRO A 259 16.16 -1.34 16.12
CA PRO A 259 16.54 -1.05 17.50
C PRO A 259 16.62 0.44 17.84
N GLN A 260 17.21 1.26 16.96
CA GLN A 260 17.34 2.70 17.18
C GLN A 260 15.97 3.39 17.30
N PHE A 261 15.02 3.06 16.43
CA PHE A 261 13.66 3.60 16.50
C PHE A 261 12.86 3.01 17.67
N ALA A 262 13.05 1.73 17.99
CA ALA A 262 12.40 1.07 19.13
C ALA A 262 12.78 1.72 20.47
N ALA A 263 14.01 2.25 20.61
CA ALA A 263 14.43 3.02 21.79
C ALA A 263 13.58 4.29 22.03
N TYR A 264 12.82 4.73 21.03
CA TYR A 264 11.89 5.87 21.11
C TYR A 264 10.42 5.44 20.97
N GLY A 265 10.12 4.14 21.05
CA GLY A 265 8.76 3.60 20.89
C GLY A 265 8.24 3.63 19.46
N ILE A 266 9.10 3.86 18.46
CA ILE A 266 8.70 3.96 17.05
C ILE A 266 8.95 2.63 16.36
N LYS A 267 7.92 2.09 15.69
CA LYS A 267 8.03 0.85 14.93
C LYS A 267 8.84 1.09 13.65
N CYS A 268 9.85 0.27 13.43
CA CYS A 268 10.64 0.26 12.21
C CYS A 268 11.01 -1.18 11.82
N TRP A 269 10.98 -1.50 10.53
CA TRP A 269 11.40 -2.81 10.01
C TRP A 269 12.01 -2.69 8.62
N GLN A 270 12.90 -3.62 8.28
CA GLN A 270 13.42 -3.75 6.92
C GLN A 270 12.36 -4.40 6.02
N LEU A 271 12.01 -3.74 4.92
CA LEU A 271 10.99 -4.19 3.98
C LEU A 271 11.47 -5.37 3.13
N ASN A 272 12.64 -5.23 2.52
CA ASN A 272 13.17 -6.21 1.58
C ASN A 272 14.53 -6.76 2.01
N TRP A 273 14.73 -8.03 1.73
CA TRP A 273 15.95 -8.78 2.04
C TRP A 273 16.67 -9.30 0.79
N VAL A 274 16.01 -9.19 -0.36
CA VAL A 274 16.61 -9.38 -1.68
C VAL A 274 17.09 -8.02 -2.19
N ASN A 275 18.32 -7.99 -2.70
CA ASN A 275 18.90 -6.78 -3.26
C ASN A 275 18.11 -6.30 -4.49
N ALA A 276 17.61 -5.06 -4.42
CA ALA A 276 16.88 -4.42 -5.51
C ALA A 276 17.77 -3.69 -6.52
N TYR A 277 19.07 -3.50 -6.22
CA TYR A 277 19.99 -2.77 -7.08
C TYR A 277 20.15 -3.44 -8.45
N HIS A 278 19.88 -2.68 -9.51
CA HIS A 278 19.87 -3.13 -10.90
C HIS A 278 18.98 -4.38 -11.15
N ASN A 279 17.95 -4.56 -10.32
CA ASN A 279 17.05 -5.70 -10.43
C ASN A 279 15.66 -5.22 -10.93
N PRO A 280 15.37 -5.38 -12.24
CA PRO A 280 14.09 -4.94 -12.80
C PRO A 280 12.89 -5.71 -12.27
N LYS A 281 13.10 -6.88 -11.65
CA LYS A 281 12.04 -7.69 -11.03
C LYS A 281 11.75 -7.30 -9.59
N ALA A 282 12.52 -6.39 -8.99
CA ALA A 282 12.31 -5.98 -7.62
C ALA A 282 11.06 -5.09 -7.48
N THR A 283 10.16 -5.48 -6.59
CA THR A 283 8.93 -4.75 -6.26
C THR A 283 9.06 -3.86 -5.02
N SER A 284 10.21 -3.91 -4.32
CA SER A 284 10.39 -3.26 -3.02
C SER A 284 10.21 -1.75 -3.05
N PHE A 285 10.58 -1.08 -4.15
CA PHE A 285 10.31 0.34 -4.29
C PHE A 285 8.80 0.62 -4.46
N ASP A 286 8.09 -0.19 -5.25
CA ASP A 286 6.66 -0.02 -5.46
C ASP A 286 5.88 -0.26 -4.15
N GLU A 287 6.29 -1.26 -3.36
CA GLU A 287 5.77 -1.47 -2.00
C GLU A 287 6.09 -0.31 -1.07
N THR A 288 7.30 0.26 -1.15
CA THR A 288 7.66 1.45 -0.37
C THR A 288 6.74 2.63 -0.70
N VAL A 289 6.38 2.83 -1.98
CA VAL A 289 5.42 3.87 -2.37
C VAL A 289 4.06 3.66 -1.70
N LYS A 290 3.56 2.43 -1.62
CA LYS A 290 2.30 2.12 -0.92
C LYS A 290 2.36 2.51 0.56
N TYR A 291 3.48 2.25 1.24
CA TYR A 291 3.69 2.68 2.63
C TYR A 291 3.76 4.21 2.74
N LEU A 292 4.48 4.88 1.85
CA LEU A 292 4.54 6.35 1.84
C LEU A 292 3.13 6.96 1.74
N LYS A 293 2.24 6.41 0.90
CA LYS A 293 0.84 6.87 0.76
C LYS A 293 -0.02 6.64 2.00
N GLN A 294 0.36 5.73 2.88
CA GLN A 294 -0.36 5.42 4.12
C GLN A 294 0.10 6.28 5.32
N GLY A 295 1.08 7.17 5.14
CA GLY A 295 1.60 8.00 6.23
C GLY A 295 2.94 7.55 6.79
N TYR A 296 3.58 6.52 6.24
CA TYR A 296 4.90 6.07 6.70
C TYR A 296 6.03 6.88 6.06
N TYR A 297 7.20 6.86 6.69
CA TYR A 297 8.46 7.21 6.03
C TYR A 297 9.26 5.97 5.67
N ALA A 298 10.26 6.13 4.81
CA ALA A 298 11.21 5.07 4.53
C ALA A 298 12.66 5.57 4.57
N ILE A 299 13.58 4.66 4.87
CA ILE A 299 15.01 4.86 4.68
C ILE A 299 15.45 3.88 3.59
N ALA A 300 16.20 4.34 2.59
CA ALA A 300 16.74 3.48 1.56
C ALA A 300 18.26 3.41 1.63
N LEU A 301 18.83 2.23 1.35
CA LEU A 301 20.24 2.08 1.02
C LEU A 301 20.43 2.23 -0.48
N MET A 302 21.08 3.32 -0.89
CA MET A 302 21.55 3.54 -2.25
C MET A 302 22.88 2.84 -2.47
N LYS A 303 23.06 2.32 -3.68
CA LYS A 303 24.35 1.82 -4.19
C LYS A 303 24.92 2.81 -5.20
N LYS A 304 26.03 2.43 -5.84
CA LYS A 304 26.75 3.26 -6.80
C LYS A 304 25.80 3.81 -7.88
N GLY A 305 25.85 5.12 -8.09
CA GLY A 305 25.00 5.81 -9.06
C GLY A 305 24.87 7.30 -8.75
N THR A 306 23.69 7.85 -9.03
CA THR A 306 23.30 9.25 -8.86
C THR A 306 23.49 9.77 -7.42
N TRP A 307 23.19 8.95 -6.41
CA TRP A 307 23.25 9.38 -5.00
C TRP A 307 24.62 9.18 -4.35
N THR A 308 25.46 8.29 -4.86
CA THR A 308 26.73 7.94 -4.20
C THR A 308 27.66 7.13 -5.11
N GLY A 309 28.97 7.16 -4.85
CA GLY A 309 29.92 6.22 -5.44
C GLY A 309 29.93 4.84 -4.78
N GLY A 310 29.33 4.71 -3.59
CA GLY A 310 29.37 3.52 -2.72
C GLY A 310 28.02 3.19 -2.08
N GLY A 311 28.00 2.84 -0.79
CA GLY A 311 26.76 2.69 -0.02
C GLY A 311 26.35 4.02 0.62
N HIS A 312 25.07 4.38 0.56
CA HIS A 312 24.58 5.63 1.16
C HIS A 312 23.14 5.51 1.62
N PHE A 313 22.83 5.94 2.85
CA PHE A 313 21.45 5.95 3.35
C PHE A 313 20.77 7.29 3.08
N VAL A 314 19.52 7.25 2.63
CA VAL A 314 18.69 8.44 2.38
C VAL A 314 17.28 8.24 2.95
N VAL A 315 16.61 9.34 3.33
CA VAL A 315 15.24 9.31 3.82
C VAL A 315 14.28 9.62 2.68
N LEU A 316 13.29 8.78 2.47
CA LEU A 316 12.18 9.01 1.55
C LEU A 316 10.99 9.46 2.36
N TRP A 317 10.42 10.59 1.96
CA TRP A 317 9.23 11.12 2.61
C TRP A 317 8.01 11.16 1.71
N TRP A 318 8.17 11.14 0.38
CA TRP A 318 7.05 11.01 -0.54
C TRP A 318 7.47 10.49 -1.92
N ALA A 319 6.51 10.00 -2.69
CA ALA A 319 6.71 9.64 -4.10
C ALA A 319 5.47 9.94 -4.95
N ASP A 320 5.63 10.78 -5.96
CA ASP A 320 4.60 11.22 -6.91
C ASP A 320 5.20 11.75 -8.22
N GLY A 321 5.43 10.88 -9.20
CA GLY A 321 6.18 11.25 -10.41
C GLY A 321 7.67 11.54 -10.17
N LYS A 322 8.07 11.82 -8.92
CA LYS A 322 9.44 11.94 -8.40
C LYS A 322 9.53 11.30 -7.01
N VAL A 323 10.74 10.97 -6.57
CA VAL A 323 11.01 10.55 -5.18
C VAL A 323 11.47 11.77 -4.39
N ARG A 324 10.73 12.11 -3.34
CA ARG A 324 11.09 13.20 -2.44
C ARG A 324 11.96 12.67 -1.31
N ILE A 325 13.17 13.22 -1.21
CA ILE A 325 14.25 12.66 -0.41
C ILE A 325 14.83 13.75 0.51
N ASN A 326 15.13 13.40 1.76
CA ASN A 326 16.11 14.10 2.56
C ASN A 326 17.42 13.29 2.51
N ASP A 327 18.43 13.86 1.87
CA ASP A 327 19.70 13.21 1.63
C ASP A 327 20.76 13.76 2.59
N PRO A 328 21.33 12.93 3.49
CA PRO A 328 22.26 13.42 4.50
C PRO A 328 23.60 13.91 3.93
N ALA A 329 23.90 13.71 2.65
CA ALA A 329 25.14 14.17 2.03
C ALA A 329 24.94 15.30 1.00
N SER A 330 23.71 15.73 0.71
CA SER A 330 23.46 16.72 -0.34
C SER A 330 22.08 17.36 -0.28
N THR A 331 21.99 18.62 -0.69
CA THR A 331 20.72 19.32 -0.95
C THR A 331 20.45 19.54 -2.45
N ARG A 332 21.32 19.03 -3.34
CA ARG A 332 21.16 19.18 -4.80
C ARG A 332 19.80 18.66 -5.27
N ASP A 333 19.14 19.42 -6.13
CA ASP A 333 17.77 19.14 -6.58
C ASP A 333 17.59 17.70 -7.09
N ASN A 334 18.50 17.23 -7.95
CA ASN A 334 18.43 15.88 -8.50
C ASN A 334 18.59 14.75 -7.46
N ARG A 335 19.09 15.05 -6.25
CA ARG A 335 19.20 14.09 -5.14
C ARG A 335 18.04 14.19 -4.15
N VAL A 336 17.37 15.34 -4.06
CA VAL A 336 16.20 15.54 -3.18
C VAL A 336 14.85 15.38 -3.91
N ASN A 337 14.86 15.47 -5.24
CA ASN A 337 13.73 15.29 -6.15
C ASN A 337 14.08 14.26 -7.24
N GLY A 338 14.32 13.02 -6.82
CA GLY A 338 14.85 11.95 -7.66
C GLY A 338 13.90 11.50 -8.76
N ASN A 339 14.46 11.11 -9.91
CA ASN A 339 13.72 10.38 -10.94
C ASN A 339 13.33 8.99 -10.42
N LEU A 340 12.08 8.57 -10.62
CA LEU A 340 11.54 7.30 -10.11
C LEU A 340 12.30 6.08 -10.64
N ALA A 341 12.58 6.03 -11.95
CA ALA A 341 13.24 4.90 -12.59
C ALA A 341 14.69 4.79 -12.14
N THR A 342 15.42 5.91 -12.12
CA THR A 342 16.80 5.97 -11.63
C THR A 342 16.87 5.56 -10.16
N PHE A 343 15.98 6.09 -9.32
CA PHE A 343 15.93 5.74 -7.91
C PHE A 343 15.65 4.24 -7.69
N LYS A 344 14.62 3.71 -8.37
CA LYS A 344 14.26 2.28 -8.32
C LYS A 344 15.43 1.39 -8.74
N ASN A 345 16.18 1.80 -9.75
CA ASN A 345 17.34 1.05 -10.24
C ASN A 345 18.52 1.07 -9.24
N GLU A 346 18.73 2.18 -8.54
CA GLU A 346 19.91 2.38 -7.68
C GLU A 346 19.70 2.01 -6.20
N ALA A 347 18.45 1.85 -5.76
CA ALA A 347 18.13 1.47 -4.39
C ALA A 347 18.24 -0.05 -4.15
N ALA A 348 18.94 -0.46 -3.10
CA ALA A 348 19.14 -1.87 -2.75
C ALA A 348 18.17 -2.39 -1.69
N TYR A 349 17.97 -1.62 -0.61
CA TYR A 349 17.18 -2.04 0.55
C TYR A 349 16.40 -0.87 1.13
N PHE A 350 15.27 -1.19 1.76
CA PHE A 350 14.33 -0.23 2.34
C PHE A 350 14.00 -0.61 3.78
N TRP A 351 13.86 0.39 4.64
CA TRP A 351 13.30 0.27 5.98
C TRP A 351 12.08 1.17 6.09
N ILE A 352 10.97 0.64 6.58
CA ILE A 352 9.75 1.40 6.82
C ILE A 352 9.75 1.89 8.26
N VAL A 353 9.34 3.14 8.47
CA VAL A 353 9.25 3.80 9.77
C VAL A 353 7.82 4.29 9.96
N ASP A 354 7.17 3.85 11.05
CA ASP A 354 5.80 4.25 11.35
C ASP A 354 5.74 5.73 11.73
N ALA A 355 5.14 6.51 10.84
CA ALA A 355 4.96 7.94 10.95
C ALA A 355 3.48 8.35 10.78
N ARG A 356 2.56 7.37 10.79
CA ARG A 356 1.16 7.58 10.44
C ARG A 356 0.49 8.58 11.36
N GLU A 357 0.73 8.46 12.66
CA GLU A 357 0.19 9.40 13.65
C GLU A 357 0.65 10.84 13.35
N TYR A 358 1.93 11.03 13.04
CA TYR A 358 2.50 12.33 12.71
C TYR A 358 1.94 12.91 11.39
N ASN A 359 1.87 12.09 10.34
CA ASN A 359 1.47 12.53 9.00
C ASN A 359 -0.05 12.72 8.86
N ASN A 360 -0.84 11.92 9.56
CA ASN A 360 -2.31 11.94 9.49
C ASN A 360 -2.97 12.76 10.63
N SER A 361 -2.21 13.67 11.25
CA SER A 361 -2.70 14.62 12.28
C SER A 361 -3.34 13.95 13.50
N GLY A 362 -2.76 12.83 13.97
CA GLY A 362 -3.26 12.07 15.11
C GLY A 362 -4.55 11.28 14.82
N LYS A 363 -5.08 11.34 13.60
CA LYS A 363 -6.19 10.50 13.15
C LYS A 363 -5.66 9.41 12.23
N LEU A 364 -5.85 8.16 12.62
CA LEU A 364 -5.72 7.04 11.70
C LEU A 364 -6.74 7.26 10.58
N VAL A 365 -6.31 7.17 9.32
CA VAL A 365 -7.20 7.28 8.16
C VAL A 365 -8.30 6.24 8.33
N ASP A 366 -9.53 6.72 8.49
CA ASP A 366 -10.82 6.02 8.64
C ASP A 366 -11.03 4.95 9.73
N GLY A 367 -10.05 4.64 10.59
CA GLY A 367 -10.28 3.70 11.69
C GLY A 367 -10.57 2.26 11.27
N SER A 368 -10.38 1.91 9.99
CA SER A 368 -10.47 0.54 9.52
C SER A 368 -9.33 0.20 8.57
N MET A 369 -8.19 -0.29 9.08
CA MET A 369 -7.40 -1.30 8.36
C MET A 369 -6.55 -2.12 9.33
N ALA A 370 -6.48 -3.41 9.03
CA ALA A 370 -5.86 -4.48 9.81
C ALA A 370 -4.50 -4.08 10.39
N GLU A 371 -4.26 -4.52 11.61
CA GLU A 371 -2.93 -4.58 12.20
C GLU A 371 -1.99 -5.29 11.22
N VAL A 372 -1.12 -4.53 10.54
CA VAL A 372 -0.07 -5.13 9.72
C VAL A 372 0.98 -5.66 10.67
N LYS A 373 0.81 -6.93 11.00
CA LYS A 373 1.80 -7.71 11.73
C LYS A 373 2.97 -7.96 10.78
N PRO A 374 4.22 -7.63 11.16
CA PRO A 374 5.39 -7.80 10.30
C PRO A 374 5.57 -9.23 9.75
N GLU A 375 4.99 -10.21 10.43
CA GLU A 375 4.88 -11.62 10.02
C GLU A 375 3.94 -11.87 8.83
N ASP A 376 2.98 -10.99 8.55
CA ASP A 376 1.92 -11.18 7.55
C ASP A 376 2.20 -10.44 6.22
N VAL A 377 3.29 -9.66 6.15
CA VAL A 377 3.75 -9.06 4.89
C VAL A 377 4.44 -10.15 4.07
N PRO A 378 3.97 -10.51 2.86
CA PRO A 378 4.57 -11.57 2.05
C PRO A 378 6.07 -11.31 1.80
N GLN A 379 6.92 -12.15 2.38
CA GLN A 379 8.38 -11.93 2.47
C GLN A 379 9.15 -12.49 1.26
N ALA A 380 8.47 -13.14 0.31
CA ALA A 380 9.03 -13.67 -0.92
C ALA A 380 7.93 -13.88 -1.98
N ALA A 381 8.32 -14.05 -3.24
CA ALA A 381 7.41 -14.51 -4.29
C ALA A 381 6.75 -15.85 -3.89
N PRO A 382 5.50 -16.13 -4.32
CA PRO A 382 4.83 -17.40 -4.02
C PRO A 382 5.73 -18.59 -4.39
N GLY A 383 6.01 -19.46 -3.42
CA GLY A 383 6.81 -20.69 -3.62
C GLY A 383 8.28 -20.65 -3.18
N VAL A 384 8.77 -19.58 -2.54
CA VAL A 384 10.15 -19.48 -2.04
C VAL A 384 10.19 -19.29 -0.52
N THR A 385 10.88 -20.17 0.21
CA THR A 385 11.13 -20.01 1.65
C THR A 385 12.08 -18.82 1.87
N ALA A 386 11.66 -17.82 2.64
CA ALA A 386 12.50 -16.66 2.97
C ALA A 386 13.77 -17.11 3.74
N GLU A 387 14.96 -16.65 3.33
CA GLU A 387 16.25 -17.02 3.93
C GLU A 387 16.98 -15.79 4.50
N ARG A 388 17.55 -15.92 5.70
CA ARG A 388 18.36 -14.92 6.39
C ARG A 388 19.71 -15.52 6.75
N LYS A 389 20.76 -15.08 6.07
CA LYS A 389 22.13 -15.59 6.24
C LYS A 389 23.06 -14.53 6.83
N ALA A 390 23.85 -14.93 7.82
CA ALA A 390 24.89 -14.12 8.43
C ALA A 390 25.94 -13.71 7.39
N THR A 391 26.36 -12.44 7.44
CA THR A 391 27.43 -11.92 6.57
C THR A 391 28.82 -12.34 7.06
N GLY A 392 28.96 -12.70 8.34
CA GLY A 392 30.18 -13.27 8.88
C GLY A 392 30.44 -14.66 8.30
N VAL A 393 31.70 -14.93 7.97
CA VAL A 393 32.16 -16.25 7.54
C VAL A 393 32.74 -17.03 8.72
N ALA A 394 32.46 -18.33 8.77
CA ALA A 394 33.09 -19.21 9.74
C ALA A 394 34.59 -19.32 9.39
N LYS A 395 35.46 -19.22 10.40
CA LYS A 395 36.92 -19.20 10.20
C LYS A 395 37.56 -20.57 10.37
N SER A 396 36.79 -21.56 10.85
CA SER A 396 37.31 -22.88 11.20
C SER A 396 36.28 -23.96 10.91
N PHE A 397 36.78 -25.19 10.74
CA PHE A 397 35.99 -26.38 10.50
C PHE A 397 36.47 -27.53 11.38
N ASP A 398 35.54 -28.24 12.01
CA ASP A 398 35.76 -29.48 12.76
C ASP A 398 34.59 -30.43 12.51
N LYS A 399 34.85 -31.53 11.80
CA LYS A 399 33.83 -32.53 11.45
C LYS A 399 33.15 -33.14 12.69
N LYS A 400 33.83 -33.18 13.85
CA LYS A 400 33.23 -33.70 15.10
C LYS A 400 32.12 -32.80 15.62
N LEU A 401 32.11 -31.52 15.24
CA LEU A 401 31.05 -30.56 15.58
C LEU A 401 29.85 -30.64 14.63
N ALA A 402 29.94 -31.34 13.50
CA ALA A 402 28.80 -31.53 12.61
C ALA A 402 27.71 -32.37 13.31
N GLY A 403 26.45 -31.94 13.23
CA GLY A 403 25.31 -32.63 13.81
C GLY A 403 24.15 -31.69 14.15
N THR A 404 23.08 -32.29 14.64
CA THR A 404 21.92 -31.58 15.18
C THR A 404 22.18 -31.22 16.64
N TYR A 405 21.76 -30.02 17.04
CA TYR A 405 21.89 -29.51 18.41
C TYR A 405 20.53 -29.02 18.90
N ALA A 406 20.32 -29.06 20.22
CA ALA A 406 19.20 -28.42 20.89
C ALA A 406 19.70 -27.19 21.67
N VAL A 407 18.93 -26.10 21.61
CA VAL A 407 19.15 -24.90 22.43
C VAL A 407 18.89 -25.24 23.90
N THR A 408 19.85 -24.92 24.78
CA THR A 408 19.73 -25.17 26.23
C THR A 408 19.50 -23.92 27.07
N ALA A 409 19.64 -22.72 26.47
CA ALA A 409 19.41 -21.46 27.18
C ALA A 409 17.93 -21.25 27.48
N GLY A 410 17.56 -21.16 28.77
CA GLY A 410 16.18 -20.92 29.20
C GLY A 410 15.58 -19.61 28.69
N SER A 411 16.41 -18.56 28.57
CA SER A 411 16.03 -17.26 27.98
C SER A 411 15.97 -17.27 26.43
N GLY A 412 16.27 -18.40 25.80
CA GLY A 412 16.48 -18.50 24.35
C GLY A 412 17.91 -18.13 23.93
N LEU A 413 18.25 -18.50 22.70
CA LEU A 413 19.60 -18.36 22.13
C LEU A 413 19.59 -17.56 20.83
N HIS A 414 20.47 -16.56 20.75
CA HIS A 414 20.61 -15.72 19.57
C HIS A 414 21.31 -16.45 18.43
N ILE A 415 20.76 -16.34 17.22
CA ILE A 415 21.53 -16.46 15.97
C ILE A 415 22.06 -15.06 15.63
N ARG A 416 23.36 -14.94 15.40
CA ARG A 416 24.05 -13.66 15.19
C ARG A 416 24.68 -13.56 13.81
N ASN A 417 24.81 -12.33 13.34
CA ASN A 417 25.35 -12.01 12.02
C ASN A 417 26.87 -12.24 11.92
N VAL A 418 27.58 -12.21 13.05
CA VAL A 418 29.01 -12.51 13.18
C VAL A 418 29.22 -13.22 14.53
N ALA A 419 30.25 -14.04 14.66
CA ALA A 419 30.61 -14.68 15.94
C ALA A 419 30.94 -13.65 17.05
N GLY A 420 30.39 -13.84 18.24
CA GLY A 420 30.65 -13.02 19.43
C GLY A 420 29.38 -12.54 20.14
N SER A 421 29.45 -12.30 21.46
CA SER A 421 28.29 -11.95 22.28
C SER A 421 27.78 -10.52 22.07
N LYS A 422 28.64 -9.62 21.56
CA LYS A 422 28.33 -8.22 21.30
C LYS A 422 27.94 -7.93 19.84
N THR A 423 27.73 -8.96 19.03
CA THR A 423 27.41 -8.81 17.59
C THR A 423 25.90 -8.82 17.35
N GLY A 424 25.47 -8.24 16.23
CA GLY A 424 24.04 -8.09 15.90
C GLY A 424 23.28 -9.43 15.89
N SER A 425 22.18 -9.48 16.65
CA SER A 425 21.24 -10.60 16.70
C SER A 425 20.30 -10.58 15.48
N MET A 426 20.14 -11.72 14.82
CA MET A 426 19.23 -11.93 13.68
C MET A 426 17.88 -12.51 14.11
N VAL A 427 17.89 -13.41 15.11
CA VAL A 427 16.69 -14.01 15.73
C VAL A 427 17.08 -14.64 17.07
N VAL A 428 16.11 -14.79 17.99
CA VAL A 428 16.25 -15.55 19.24
C VAL A 428 15.44 -16.84 19.13
N LEU A 429 16.09 -17.98 19.33
CA LEU A 429 15.49 -19.30 19.30
C LEU A 429 15.07 -19.73 20.72
N PRO A 430 13.83 -20.19 20.94
CA PRO A 430 13.42 -20.74 22.23
C PRO A 430 14.26 -21.95 22.68
N CYS A 431 14.31 -22.19 23.99
CA CYS A 431 14.88 -23.42 24.56
C CYS A 431 14.25 -24.66 23.92
N GLY A 432 15.06 -25.68 23.65
CA GLY A 432 14.65 -26.92 22.98
C GLY A 432 14.60 -26.83 21.44
N THR A 433 14.77 -25.65 20.84
CA THR A 433 14.79 -25.53 19.37
C THR A 433 15.94 -26.35 18.78
N LYS A 434 15.63 -27.18 17.78
CA LYS A 434 16.64 -27.95 17.04
C LYS A 434 17.30 -27.10 15.96
N VAL A 435 18.62 -27.15 15.89
CA VAL A 435 19.44 -26.43 14.91
C VAL A 435 20.49 -27.37 14.31
N GLN A 436 20.90 -27.13 13.08
CA GLN A 436 21.91 -27.93 12.40
C GLN A 436 23.25 -27.20 12.32
N ASN A 437 24.35 -27.84 12.71
CA ASN A 437 25.71 -27.38 12.41
C ASN A 437 26.38 -28.38 11.46
N TYR A 438 27.15 -27.87 10.49
CA TYR A 438 27.87 -28.71 9.52
C TYR A 438 29.37 -28.81 9.82
N GLY A 439 29.80 -28.52 11.05
CA GLY A 439 31.20 -28.53 11.49
C GLY A 439 31.88 -27.16 11.47
N TYR A 440 31.24 -26.14 10.92
CA TYR A 440 31.81 -24.80 10.80
C TYR A 440 31.62 -23.98 12.08
N TYR A 441 32.66 -23.26 12.49
CA TYR A 441 32.63 -22.39 13.67
C TYR A 441 33.66 -21.25 13.57
N THR A 442 33.56 -20.32 14.52
CA THR A 442 34.60 -19.31 14.79
C THR A 442 34.80 -19.23 16.30
N GLU A 443 36.04 -19.27 16.77
CA GLU A 443 36.35 -19.10 18.19
C GLU A 443 36.45 -17.61 18.54
N VAL A 444 35.76 -17.21 19.62
CA VAL A 444 35.81 -15.85 20.15
C VAL A 444 35.85 -15.94 21.67
N SER A 445 36.92 -15.42 22.27
CA SER A 445 37.13 -15.42 23.73
C SER A 445 36.99 -16.81 24.37
N GLY A 446 37.60 -17.84 23.74
CA GLY A 446 37.58 -19.23 24.23
C GLY A 446 36.25 -19.97 24.03
N VAL A 447 35.26 -19.34 23.39
CA VAL A 447 33.97 -19.97 23.07
C VAL A 447 33.89 -20.26 21.58
N LYS A 448 33.55 -21.50 21.23
CA LYS A 448 33.23 -21.88 19.84
C LYS A 448 31.84 -21.36 19.48
N TRP A 449 31.77 -20.41 18.55
CA TRP A 449 30.51 -19.95 17.97
C TRP A 449 30.20 -20.79 16.74
N LEU A 450 29.22 -21.69 16.89
CA LEU A 450 28.84 -22.62 15.83
C LEU A 450 28.06 -21.88 14.74
N TYR A 451 28.41 -22.16 13.49
CA TYR A 451 27.67 -21.68 12.32
C TYR A 451 26.48 -22.61 12.06
N ILE A 452 25.31 -22.21 12.51
CA ILE A 452 24.11 -23.04 12.56
C ILE A 452 23.06 -22.62 11.54
N GLN A 453 22.20 -23.56 11.18
CA GLN A 453 21.07 -23.37 10.29
C GLN A 453 19.77 -23.90 10.92
N VAL A 454 18.68 -23.15 10.78
CA VAL A 454 17.35 -23.55 11.28
C VAL A 454 16.25 -22.83 10.52
N THR A 455 15.13 -23.51 10.26
CA THR A 455 13.90 -22.84 9.81
C THR A 455 13.04 -22.55 11.03
N TYR A 456 12.76 -21.27 11.28
CA TYR A 456 11.96 -20.83 12.41
C TYR A 456 10.93 -19.80 11.94
N LYS A 457 9.65 -20.04 12.27
CA LYS A 457 8.51 -19.22 11.84
C LYS A 457 8.50 -18.94 10.33
N GLY A 458 8.71 -19.96 9.51
CA GLY A 458 8.70 -19.85 8.05
C GLY A 458 9.94 -19.22 7.40
N VAL A 459 10.95 -18.84 8.19
CA VAL A 459 12.20 -18.23 7.69
C VAL A 459 13.39 -19.13 7.99
N LYS A 460 14.21 -19.41 6.98
CA LYS A 460 15.47 -20.15 7.11
C LYS A 460 16.57 -19.23 7.57
N TYR A 461 17.07 -19.42 8.78
CA TYR A 461 18.21 -18.68 9.33
C TYR A 461 19.49 -19.48 9.19
N THR A 462 20.59 -18.81 8.83
CA THR A 462 21.94 -19.35 8.86
C THR A 462 22.86 -18.33 9.54
N GLY A 463 23.49 -18.65 10.66
CA GLY A 463 24.34 -17.69 11.39
C GLY A 463 25.03 -18.26 12.62
N PHE A 464 25.58 -17.41 13.48
CA PHE A 464 26.41 -17.84 14.60
C PHE A 464 25.63 -17.90 15.91
N SER A 465 25.76 -19.01 16.63
CA SER A 465 25.28 -19.11 18.01
C SER A 465 26.39 -19.62 18.93
N SER A 466 26.38 -19.19 20.18
CA SER A 466 27.37 -19.63 21.16
C SER A 466 27.20 -21.13 21.42
N GLY A 467 28.25 -21.91 21.17
CA GLY A 467 28.27 -23.35 21.43
C GLY A 467 28.12 -23.70 22.91
N ALA A 468 28.35 -22.76 23.83
CA ALA A 468 28.12 -22.96 25.26
C ALA A 468 26.65 -23.24 25.61
N TYR A 469 25.71 -22.85 24.74
CA TYR A 469 24.27 -23.01 24.94
C TYR A 469 23.63 -23.96 23.92
N LEU A 470 24.45 -24.80 23.29
CA LEU A 470 24.01 -25.81 22.34
C LEU A 470 24.47 -27.19 22.82
N LYS A 471 23.53 -28.09 23.05
CA LYS A 471 23.81 -29.49 23.37
C LYS A 471 23.60 -30.32 22.12
N LYS A 472 24.62 -31.07 21.70
CA LYS A 472 24.51 -31.99 20.56
C LYS A 472 23.46 -33.06 20.90
N ALA A 473 22.50 -33.24 20.00
CA ALA A 473 21.41 -34.20 20.15
C ALA A 473 21.90 -35.63 19.96
#